data_AF-A0A3M1I2F9-F1
#
_entry.id   AF-A0A3M1I2F9-F1
#
_cell.length_a   1.000
_cell.length_b   1.000
_cell.length_c   1.000
_cell.angle_alpha   90.00
_cell.angle_beta   90.00
_cell.angle_gamma   90.00
#
_symmetry.space_group_name_H-M   'P 1'
#
loop_
_entity.id
_entity.type
_entity.pdbx_description
1 polymer ?
#
loop_
_entity_poly.entity_id
_entity_poly.type
_entity_poly.pdbx_seq_one_letter_code
_entity_poly.pdbx_strand_id
1 'polypeptide(L)'
;MSRQATDFLRILSAVFIIFNHSYWEYYVQWGKKSSWIVSFSALLNQFGKPAVLFFIFLSGYAFANQVAQEEKRGKVFSTKNFFRNRFGRILPVYILASLLALFLEKKFSWSSFFTSLFDGSAMFHLYFIPLILALYVLFIFFIRLRLDRFGTQMYVFLGLLLL
;
A
#
# COMPACT_ATOMS: atom_id res chain seq x y z
N MET A 1 -11.60 -14.63 -8.55
CA MET A 1 -11.98 -13.36 -9.21
C MET A 1 -11.15 -13.19 -10.48
N SER A 2 -11.69 -12.58 -11.54
CA SER A 2 -10.88 -12.29 -12.73
C SER A 2 -9.80 -11.25 -12.41
N ARG A 3 -8.70 -11.25 -13.18
CA ARG A 3 -7.63 -10.25 -13.03
C ARG A 3 -8.17 -8.83 -13.20
N GLN A 4 -9.02 -8.62 -14.20
CA GLN A 4 -9.65 -7.32 -14.47
C GLN A 4 -10.49 -6.82 -13.29
N ALA A 5 -11.31 -7.69 -12.68
CA ALA A 5 -12.10 -7.33 -11.51
C ALA A 5 -11.19 -6.97 -10.31
N THR A 6 -10.10 -7.70 -10.12
CA THR A 6 -9.13 -7.42 -9.04
C THR A 6 -8.45 -6.07 -9.25
N ASP A 7 -8.00 -5.79 -10.48
CA ASP A 7 -7.36 -4.53 -10.82
C ASP A 7 -8.34 -3.35 -10.72
N PHE A 8 -9.59 -3.52 -11.13
CA PHE A 8 -10.64 -2.51 -10.95
C PHE A 8 -10.87 -2.16 -9.48
N LEU A 9 -11.05 -3.16 -8.61
CA LEU A 9 -11.26 -2.91 -7.18
C LEU A 9 -10.04 -2.28 -6.50
N ARG A 10 -8.82 -2.59 -6.96
CA ARG A 10 -7.59 -1.94 -6.47
C ARG A 10 -7.55 -0.47 -6.89
N ILE A 11 -7.90 -0.16 -8.14
CA ILE A 11 -7.99 1.22 -8.62
C ILE A 11 -9.05 1.97 -7.81
N LEU A 12 -10.22 1.39 -7.62
CA LEU A 12 -11.30 1.99 -6.83
C LEU A 12 -10.87 2.27 -5.38
N SER A 13 -10.15 1.32 -4.77
CA SER A 13 -9.60 1.50 -3.42
C SER A 13 -8.58 2.65 -3.39
N ALA A 14 -7.66 2.69 -4.35
CA ALA A 14 -6.68 3.79 -4.46
C ALA A 14 -7.36 5.15 -4.63
N VAL A 15 -8.44 5.23 -5.40
CA VAL A 15 -9.26 6.44 -5.54
C VAL A 15 -9.83 6.84 -4.17
N PHE A 16 -10.49 5.94 -3.44
CA PHE A 16 -11.04 6.26 -2.11
C PHE A 16 -9.97 6.72 -1.12
N ILE A 17 -8.76 6.14 -1.16
CA ILE A 17 -7.63 6.57 -0.33
C ILE A 17 -7.24 8.02 -0.64
N ILE A 18 -7.08 8.36 -1.93
CA ILE A 18 -6.73 9.72 -2.36
C ILE A 18 -7.81 10.70 -1.92
N PHE A 19 -9.08 10.40 -2.20
CA PHE A 19 -10.19 11.26 -1.81
C PHE A 19 -10.28 11.44 -0.30
N ASN A 20 -10.08 10.39 0.48
CA ASN A 20 -10.05 10.48 1.93
C ASN A 20 -8.97 11.45 2.42
N HIS A 21 -7.74 11.35 1.91
CA HIS A 21 -6.66 12.26 2.29
C HIS A 21 -6.92 13.70 1.83
N SER A 22 -7.49 13.91 0.64
CA SER A 22 -7.81 15.24 0.12
C SER A 22 -8.97 15.92 0.85
N TYR A 23 -9.97 15.15 1.34
CA TYR A 23 -11.18 15.69 1.95
C TYR A 23 -11.20 15.61 3.49
N TRP A 24 -10.21 14.96 4.10
CA TRP A 24 -10.13 14.82 5.56
C TRP A 24 -10.16 16.17 6.28
N GLU A 25 -9.40 17.16 5.80
CA GLU A 25 -9.35 18.49 6.43
C GLU A 25 -10.72 19.19 6.41
N TYR A 26 -11.49 19.05 5.34
CA TYR A 26 -12.84 19.59 5.26
C TYR A 26 -13.78 18.94 6.28
N TYR A 27 -13.67 17.62 6.48
CA TYR A 27 -14.44 16.92 7.50
C TYR A 27 -14.09 17.41 8.92
N VAL A 28 -12.81 17.58 9.22
CA VAL A 28 -12.34 17.99 10.56
C VAL A 28 -12.68 19.45 10.85
N GLN A 29 -12.45 20.37 9.91
CA GLN A 29 -12.61 21.81 10.11
C GLN A 29 -14.09 22.24 10.13
N TRP A 30 -14.95 21.55 9.37
CA TRP A 30 -16.35 21.97 9.16
C TRP A 30 -17.37 21.05 9.82
N GLY A 31 -16.95 20.08 10.64
CA GLY A 31 -17.82 19.07 11.26
C GLY A 31 -18.96 19.62 12.13
N LYS A 32 -18.96 20.93 12.47
CA LYS A 32 -20.03 21.61 13.20
C LYS A 32 -21.07 22.30 12.30
N LYS A 33 -20.83 22.43 10.99
CA LYS A 33 -21.78 23.02 10.04
C LYS A 33 -22.41 21.91 9.20
N SER A 34 -23.74 21.82 9.21
CA SER A 34 -24.47 20.93 8.30
C SER A 34 -24.37 21.47 6.88
N SER A 35 -23.61 20.80 6.03
CA SER A 35 -23.46 21.08 4.61
C SER A 35 -23.31 19.75 3.89
N TRP A 36 -23.83 19.67 2.66
CA TRP A 36 -23.67 18.50 1.79
C TRP A 36 -22.19 18.10 1.62
N ILE A 37 -21.27 19.07 1.66
CA ILE A 37 -19.81 18.85 1.57
C ILE A 37 -19.31 18.07 2.78
N VAL A 38 -19.81 18.38 3.98
CA VAL A 38 -19.42 17.71 5.22
C VAL A 38 -19.95 16.28 5.24
N SER A 39 -21.20 16.06 4.83
CA SER A 39 -21.79 14.73 4.69
C SER A 39 -21.06 13.88 3.64
N PHE A 40 -20.72 14.47 2.50
CA PHE A 40 -19.96 13.78 1.46
C PHE A 40 -18.54 13.43 1.92
N SER A 41 -17.85 14.35 2.60
CA SER A 41 -16.52 14.11 3.18
C SER A 41 -16.57 13.01 4.25
N ALA A 42 -17.64 12.96 5.05
CA ALA A 42 -17.86 11.89 6.03
C ALA A 42 -18.03 10.52 5.36
N LEU A 43 -18.79 10.45 4.26
CA LEU A 43 -18.92 9.21 3.47
C LEU A 43 -17.57 8.78 2.88
N LEU A 44 -16.83 9.71 2.26
CA LEU A 44 -15.49 9.43 1.73
C LEU A 44 -14.55 8.91 2.82
N ASN A 45 -14.64 9.44 4.03
CA ASN A 45 -13.87 8.97 5.17
C ASN A 45 -14.25 7.55 5.62
N GLN A 46 -15.54 7.23 5.63
CA GLN A 46 -16.01 5.88 5.97
C GLN A 46 -15.57 4.82 4.95
N PHE A 47 -15.51 5.17 3.67
CA PHE A 47 -14.98 4.28 2.63
C PHE A 47 -13.46 4.29 2.53
N GLY A 48 -12.82 5.43 2.80
CA GLY A 48 -11.39 5.64 2.67
C GLY A 48 -10.55 4.89 3.68
N LYS A 49 -10.97 4.85 4.95
CA LYS A 49 -10.26 4.12 6.01
C LYS A 49 -10.09 2.63 5.69
N PRO A 50 -11.16 1.87 5.38
CA PRO A 50 -11.02 0.46 5.00
C PRO A 50 -10.43 0.29 3.60
N ALA A 51 -10.47 1.30 2.73
CA ALA A 51 -9.91 1.19 1.38
C ALA A 51 -8.40 0.94 1.36
N VAL A 52 -7.64 1.46 2.34
CA VAL A 52 -6.20 1.14 2.47
C VAL A 52 -5.99 -0.35 2.67
N LEU A 53 -6.69 -0.91 3.65
CA LEU A 53 -6.64 -2.31 4.01
C LEU A 53 -7.12 -3.21 2.86
N PHE A 54 -8.21 -2.81 2.20
CA PHE A 54 -8.74 -3.52 1.05
C PHE A 54 -7.78 -3.48 -0.16
N PHE A 55 -7.12 -2.34 -0.40
CA PHE A 55 -6.09 -2.21 -1.43
C PHE A 55 -4.90 -3.15 -1.19
N ILE A 56 -4.44 -3.22 0.06
CA ILE A 56 -3.35 -4.12 0.48
C ILE A 56 -3.77 -5.58 0.26
N PHE A 57 -4.95 -5.95 0.76
CA PHE A 57 -5.51 -7.29 0.60
C PHE A 57 -5.60 -7.71 -0.87
N LEU A 58 -6.22 -6.89 -1.72
CA LEU A 58 -6.38 -7.17 -3.15
C LEU A 58 -5.02 -7.25 -3.88
N SER A 59 -4.05 -6.44 -3.45
CA SER A 59 -2.70 -6.50 -4.00
C SER A 59 -2.00 -7.82 -3.64
N GLY A 60 -2.11 -8.29 -2.39
CA GLY A 60 -1.62 -9.59 -1.96
C GLY A 60 -2.29 -10.75 -2.72
N TYR A 61 -3.62 -10.71 -2.85
CA TYR A 61 -4.39 -11.69 -3.62
C TYR A 61 -3.96 -11.74 -5.09
N ALA A 62 -3.76 -10.58 -5.73
CA ALA A 62 -3.30 -10.50 -7.10
C ALA A 62 -1.91 -11.14 -7.28
N PHE A 63 -0.98 -10.92 -6.33
CA PHE A 63 0.37 -11.50 -6.40
C PHE A 63 0.37 -13.00 -6.17
N ALA A 64 -0.38 -13.48 -5.19
CA ALA A 64 -0.49 -14.92 -4.94
C ALA A 64 -1.09 -15.66 -6.15
N ASN A 65 -2.11 -15.09 -6.78
CA ASN A 65 -2.64 -15.65 -8.02
C ASN A 65 -1.63 -15.63 -9.16
N GLN A 66 -0.84 -14.56 -9.30
CA GLN A 66 0.21 -14.50 -10.32
C GLN A 66 1.22 -15.63 -10.12
N VAL A 67 1.69 -15.83 -8.89
CA VAL A 67 2.65 -16.88 -8.52
C VAL A 67 2.05 -18.26 -8.85
N ALA A 68 0.85 -18.54 -8.38
CA ALA A 68 0.18 -19.82 -8.62
C ALA A 68 -0.02 -20.11 -10.12
N GLN A 69 -0.28 -19.07 -10.94
CA GLN A 69 -0.41 -19.21 -12.39
C GLN A 69 0.94 -19.42 -13.08
N GLU A 70 2.02 -18.78 -12.62
CA GLU A 70 3.38 -19.01 -13.11
C GLU A 70 3.83 -20.44 -12.80
N GLU A 71 3.59 -20.94 -11.58
CA GLU A 71 3.90 -22.31 -11.17
C GLU A 71 3.13 -23.35 -11.99
N LYS A 72 1.83 -23.15 -12.21
CA LYS A 72 1.01 -24.01 -13.09
C LYS A 72 1.55 -24.09 -14.52
N ARG A 73 2.24 -23.04 -14.98
CA ARG A 73 2.87 -22.97 -16.30
C ARG A 73 4.31 -23.51 -16.29
N GLY A 74 4.75 -24.11 -15.20
CA GLY A 74 6.11 -24.62 -15.01
C GLY A 74 7.17 -23.52 -14.90
N LYS A 75 6.77 -22.26 -14.67
CA LYS A 75 7.69 -21.13 -14.54
C LYS A 75 8.06 -20.94 -13.08
N VAL A 76 9.35 -20.76 -12.82
CA VAL A 76 9.87 -20.41 -11.49
C VAL A 76 9.63 -18.93 -11.24
N PHE A 77 8.94 -18.60 -10.15
CA PHE A 77 8.72 -17.23 -9.73
C PHE A 77 10.05 -16.52 -9.43
N SER A 78 10.35 -15.44 -10.17
CA SER A 78 11.60 -14.71 -10.02
C SER A 78 11.49 -13.61 -8.97
N THR A 79 11.98 -13.90 -7.76
CA THR A 79 12.07 -12.93 -6.65
C THR A 79 12.83 -11.66 -7.04
N LYS A 80 13.90 -11.79 -7.84
CA LYS A 80 14.68 -10.65 -8.36
C LYS A 80 13.84 -9.74 -9.24
N ASN A 81 13.07 -10.31 -10.19
CA ASN A 81 12.22 -9.52 -11.08
C ASN A 81 11.07 -8.85 -10.31
N PHE A 82 10.51 -9.53 -9.30
CA PHE A 82 9.47 -8.97 -8.43
C PHE A 82 9.96 -7.69 -7.75
N PHE A 83 11.09 -7.75 -7.04
CA PHE A 83 11.64 -6.58 -6.36
C PHE A 83 12.07 -5.49 -7.33
N ARG A 84 12.74 -5.84 -8.44
CA ARG A 84 13.19 -4.86 -9.44
C ARG A 84 12.03 -4.02 -9.98
N ASN A 85 10.92 -4.66 -10.34
CA ASN A 85 9.76 -3.97 -10.91
C ASN A 85 9.04 -3.07 -9.90
N ARG A 86 9.12 -3.39 -8.60
CA ARG A 86 8.44 -2.69 -7.52
C ARG A 86 9.31 -1.55 -6.99
N PHE A 87 10.52 -1.89 -6.54
CA PHE A 87 11.46 -0.93 -5.99
C PHE A 87 11.88 0.11 -7.02
N GLY A 88 12.05 -0.27 -8.30
CA GLY A 88 12.37 0.67 -9.37
C GLY A 88 11.30 1.73 -9.64
N ARG A 89 10.06 1.53 -9.15
CA ARG A 89 8.96 2.51 -9.28
C ARG A 89 8.70 3.26 -7.98
N ILE A 90 8.78 2.56 -6.85
CA ILE A 90 8.42 3.10 -5.53
C ILE A 90 9.59 3.89 -4.93
N LEU A 91 10.80 3.33 -4.93
CA LEU A 91 11.93 3.94 -4.22
C LEU A 91 12.32 5.32 -4.77
N PRO A 92 12.40 5.57 -6.09
CA PRO A 92 12.79 6.89 -6.60
C PRO A 92 11.82 7.99 -6.14
N VAL A 93 10.52 7.72 -6.21
CA VAL A 93 9.48 8.67 -5.79
C VAL A 93 9.51 8.86 -4.27
N TYR A 94 9.68 7.78 -3.51
CA TYR A 94 9.75 7.82 -2.05
C TYR A 94 10.96 8.58 -1.53
N ILE A 95 12.14 8.33 -2.11
CA ILE A 95 13.39 9.03 -1.77
C ILE A 95 13.23 10.52 -2.07
N LEU A 96 12.73 10.87 -3.25
CA LEU A 96 12.52 12.27 -3.63
C LEU A 96 11.51 12.96 -2.69
N ALA A 97 10.38 12.32 -2.41
CA ALA A 97 9.36 12.87 -1.51
C ALA A 97 9.90 13.07 -0.08
N SER A 98 10.65 12.09 0.45
CA SER A 98 11.25 12.18 1.78
C SER A 98 12.28 13.31 1.85
N LEU A 99 13.10 13.44 0.82
CA LEU A 99 14.09 14.49 0.70
C LEU A 99 13.42 15.87 0.68
N LEU A 100 12.43 16.05 -0.20
CA LEU A 100 11.67 17.31 -0.31
C LEU A 100 10.97 17.66 1.01
N ALA A 101 10.33 16.70 1.68
CA ALA A 101 9.67 16.94 2.95
C ALA A 101 10.64 17.46 4.03
N LEU A 102 11.80 16.80 4.19
CA LEU A 102 12.80 17.21 5.18
C LEU A 102 13.42 18.58 4.87
N PHE A 103 13.63 18.91 3.58
CA PHE A 103 14.11 20.23 3.18
C PHE A 103 13.07 21.32 3.43
N LEU A 104 11.81 21.09 3.06
CA LEU A 104 10.72 22.05 3.25
C LEU A 104 10.45 22.32 4.74
N GLU A 105 10.57 21.31 5.58
CA GLU A 105 10.41 21.44 7.03
C GLU A 105 11.67 21.97 7.75
N LYS A 106 12.77 22.21 7.02
CA LYS A 106 14.08 22.63 7.57
C LYS A 106 14.64 21.64 8.61
N LYS A 107 14.32 20.35 8.48
CA LYS A 107 14.76 19.25 9.36
C LYS A 107 15.84 18.36 8.72
N PHE A 108 16.39 18.77 7.58
CA PHE A 108 17.34 17.95 6.83
C PHE A 108 18.69 17.80 7.56
N SER A 109 19.06 16.56 7.78
CA SER A 109 20.41 16.08 8.07
C SER A 109 20.54 14.70 7.45
N TRP A 110 21.76 14.23 7.18
CA TRP A 110 21.95 12.87 6.66
C TRP A 110 21.37 11.81 7.62
N SER A 111 21.54 12.00 8.93
CA SER A 111 20.96 11.10 9.93
C SER A 111 19.44 11.10 9.87
N SER A 112 18.79 12.27 9.88
CA SER A 112 17.32 12.34 9.82
C SER A 112 16.79 11.79 8.49
N PHE A 113 17.48 12.02 7.38
CA PHE A 113 17.12 11.44 6.09
C PHE A 113 17.13 9.91 6.12
N PHE A 114 18.22 9.28 6.57
CA PHE A 114 18.29 7.82 6.63
C PHE A 114 17.27 7.24 7.60
N THR A 115 17.14 7.81 8.80
CA THR A 115 16.11 7.39 9.77
C THR A 115 14.72 7.47 9.15
N SER A 116 14.39 8.61 8.52
CA SER A 116 13.11 8.84 7.86
C SER A 116 12.83 7.93 6.66
N LEU A 117 13.87 7.42 5.99
CA LEU A 117 13.71 6.40 4.94
C LEU A 117 13.34 5.02 5.48
N PHE A 118 13.70 4.71 6.73
CA PHE A 118 13.38 3.42 7.34
C PHE A 118 12.06 3.44 8.10
N ASP A 119 11.79 4.48 8.87
CA ASP A 119 10.57 4.60 9.68
C ASP A 119 9.44 5.36 8.96
N GLY A 120 9.74 6.02 7.84
CA GLY A 120 8.78 6.81 7.07
C GLY A 120 8.36 8.11 7.74
N SER A 121 9.14 8.60 8.71
CA SER A 121 8.85 9.80 9.51
C SER A 121 9.02 11.13 8.78
N ALA A 122 9.55 11.14 7.55
CA ALA A 122 9.78 12.37 6.79
C ALA A 122 8.49 13.20 6.59
N MET A 123 7.34 12.54 6.49
CA MET A 123 6.02 13.16 6.44
C MET A 123 4.98 12.14 6.88
N PHE A 124 3.89 12.58 7.53
CA PHE A 124 2.84 11.70 8.04
C PHE A 124 2.26 10.72 7.00
N HIS A 125 2.32 11.00 5.70
CA HIS A 125 1.78 10.09 4.67
C HIS A 125 2.82 9.09 4.13
N LEU A 126 4.09 9.27 4.48
CA LEU A 126 5.20 8.48 3.94
C LEU A 126 5.42 7.16 4.69
N TYR A 127 4.93 7.00 5.92
CA TYR A 127 5.01 5.74 6.69
C TYR A 127 4.38 4.53 5.99
N PHE A 128 3.40 4.76 5.10
CA PHE A 128 2.81 3.69 4.31
C PHE A 128 3.82 3.04 3.36
N ILE A 129 4.88 3.75 2.94
CA ILE A 129 5.86 3.19 2.01
C ILE A 129 6.74 2.14 2.69
N PRO A 130 7.45 2.41 3.81
CA PRO A 130 8.15 1.37 4.57
C PRO A 130 7.26 0.18 4.91
N LEU A 131 6.00 0.43 5.29
CA LEU A 131 5.02 -0.63 5.52
C LEU A 131 4.85 -1.52 4.28
N ILE A 132 4.52 -0.94 3.12
CA ILE A 132 4.36 -1.68 1.85
C ILE A 132 5.63 -2.45 1.48
N LEU A 133 6.82 -1.87 1.68
CA LEU A 133 8.09 -2.55 1.42
C LEU A 133 8.28 -3.75 2.34
N ALA A 134 7.96 -3.61 3.63
CA ALA A 134 7.97 -4.71 4.60
C ALA A 134 6.98 -5.82 4.19
N LEU A 135 5.77 -5.46 3.72
CA LEU A 135 4.80 -6.43 3.21
C LEU A 135 5.31 -7.20 1.99
N TYR A 136 6.07 -6.55 1.11
CA TYR A 136 6.69 -7.23 -0.04
C TYR A 136 7.77 -8.21 0.36
N VAL A 137 8.62 -7.84 1.34
CA VAL A 137 9.62 -8.75 1.90
C VAL A 137 8.95 -9.95 2.55
N LEU A 138 7.92 -9.69 3.37
CA LEU A 138 7.14 -10.71 4.05
C LEU A 138 6.48 -11.68 3.04
N PHE A 139 5.89 -11.15 1.97
CA PHE A 139 5.31 -11.94 0.90
C PHE A 139 6.31 -12.92 0.27
N ILE A 140 7.54 -12.47 -0.02
CA ILE A 140 8.59 -13.33 -0.57
C ILE A 140 9.05 -14.38 0.43
N PHE A 141 9.17 -14.00 1.71
CA PHE A 141 9.51 -14.92 2.78
C PHE A 141 8.51 -16.08 2.84
N PHE A 142 7.21 -15.79 2.78
CA PHE A 142 6.16 -16.81 2.78
C PHE A 142 6.19 -17.72 1.55
N ILE A 143 6.43 -17.18 0.35
CA ILE A 143 6.59 -17.98 -0.87
C ILE A 143 7.77 -18.95 -0.74
N ARG A 144 8.93 -18.45 -0.27
CA ARG A 144 10.16 -19.27 -0.19
C ARG A 144 10.05 -20.41 0.82
N LEU A 145 9.31 -20.20 1.91
CA LEU A 145 9.09 -21.23 2.91
C LEU A 145 8.16 -22.37 2.45
N ARG A 146 7.65 -22.32 1.20
CA ARG A 146 6.72 -23.32 0.68
C ARG A 146 5.56 -23.59 1.64
N LEU A 147 5.09 -22.51 2.24
CA LEU A 147 3.82 -22.50 2.94
C LEU A 147 2.64 -22.44 1.91
N ASP A 148 2.97 -22.42 0.60
CA ASP A 148 2.09 -22.68 -0.54
C ASP A 148 1.29 -24.00 -0.42
N ARG A 149 1.77 -24.97 0.37
CA ARG A 149 1.04 -26.21 0.69
C ARG A 149 -0.31 -25.96 1.38
N PHE A 150 -0.51 -24.81 2.01
CA PHE A 150 -1.79 -24.38 2.59
C PHE A 150 -2.75 -23.74 1.55
N GLY A 151 -2.37 -23.76 0.26
CA GLY A 151 -3.19 -23.29 -0.85
C GLY A 151 -3.41 -21.78 -0.90
N THR A 152 -4.35 -21.35 -1.73
CA THR A 152 -4.75 -19.94 -1.91
C THR A 152 -5.27 -19.28 -0.63
N GLN A 153 -5.73 -20.09 0.34
CA GLN A 153 -6.29 -19.62 1.61
C GLN A 153 -5.24 -18.97 2.51
N MET A 154 -4.00 -19.46 2.51
CA MET A 154 -2.94 -18.86 3.33
C MET A 154 -2.48 -17.51 2.80
N TYR A 155 -2.50 -17.31 1.48
CA TYR A 155 -2.19 -16.01 0.90
C TYR A 155 -3.27 -14.97 1.15
N VAL A 156 -4.54 -15.41 1.22
CA VAL A 156 -5.67 -14.60 1.68
C VAL A 156 -5.52 -14.31 3.18
N PHE A 157 -5.16 -15.31 3.99
CA PHE A 157 -4.90 -15.18 5.42
C PHE A 157 -3.74 -14.21 5.72
N LEU A 158 -2.70 -14.18 4.88
CA LEU A 158 -1.63 -13.19 4.95
C LEU A 158 -2.09 -11.80 4.57
N GLY A 159 -2.94 -11.68 3.55
CA GLY A 159 -3.63 -10.41 3.26
C GLY A 159 -4.50 -9.92 4.42
N LEU A 160 -5.00 -10.83 5.27
CA LEU A 160 -5.85 -10.55 6.43
C LEU A 160 -5.05 -10.33 7.75
N LEU A 161 -3.92 -11.01 7.96
CA LEU A 161 -3.01 -10.84 9.10
C LEU A 161 -2.28 -9.48 9.10
N LEU A 162 -2.39 -8.76 7.99
CA LEU A 162 -1.82 -7.44 7.76
C LEU A 162 -2.87 -6.31 7.87
N LEU A 163 -4.09 -6.66 8.33
CA LEU A 163 -5.13 -5.73 8.84
C LEU A 163 -4.85 -5.37 10.30
#